data_AF-A0A5C8TH66-F1
#
_entry.id   AF-A0A5C8TH66-F1
#
_cell.length_a   1.000
_cell.length_b   1.000
_cell.length_c   1.000
_cell.angle_alpha   90.00
_cell.angle_beta   90.00
_cell.angle_gamma   90.00
#
_symmetry.space_group_name_H-M   'P 1'
#
loop_
_entity.id
_entity.type
_entity.pdbx_description
1 polymer ?
#
loop_
_entity_poly.entity_id
_entity_poly.type
_entity_poly.pdbx_seq_one_letter_code
_entity_poly.pdbx_strand_id
1 'polypeptide(L)'
;MARPRKQLPANGLDILREGAAKGLSQPRLARSLGMGVDAFRRILDESPQAREVMEEARAVEHDELHGILMSLARGTPAEYDAAGNVIRAEQPRQLRAAEILWKTRHGYREQGEPPGASATAGVQIIMPAQVSLDQLQSLMPPSLTLPHPSLTHR
;
A
#
# COMPACT_ATOMS: atom_id res chain seq x y z
N MET A 1 -15.02 -5.18 -35.09
CA MET A 1 -15.79 -4.00 -34.63
C MET A 1 -15.24 -3.54 -33.29
N ALA A 2 -14.93 -2.27 -33.11
CA ALA A 2 -14.43 -1.74 -31.83
C ALA A 2 -15.55 -1.79 -30.78
N ARG A 3 -15.25 -2.35 -29.60
CA ARG A 3 -16.19 -2.41 -28.47
C ARG A 3 -16.53 -0.97 -28.03
N PRO A 4 -17.81 -0.63 -27.79
CA PRO A 4 -18.19 0.72 -27.37
C PRO A 4 -17.49 1.11 -26.06
N ARG A 5 -17.00 2.36 -25.98
CA ARG A 5 -16.36 2.92 -24.79
C ARG A 5 -17.34 2.88 -23.63
N LYS A 6 -16.93 2.31 -22.49
CA LYS A 6 -17.72 2.40 -21.26
C LYS A 6 -17.56 3.80 -20.70
N GLN A 7 -18.67 4.42 -20.32
CA GLN A 7 -18.68 5.74 -19.69
C GLN A 7 -18.99 5.58 -18.20
N LEU A 8 -18.54 6.55 -17.41
CA LEU A 8 -18.99 6.67 -16.02
C LEU A 8 -20.50 6.98 -16.00
N PRO A 9 -21.21 6.60 -14.92
CA PRO A 9 -22.55 7.11 -14.68
C PRO A 9 -22.55 8.64 -14.57
N ALA A 10 -23.72 9.28 -14.70
CA ALA A 10 -23.83 10.75 -14.76
C ALA A 10 -23.19 11.47 -13.56
N ASN A 11 -23.24 10.88 -12.37
CA ASN A 11 -22.61 11.37 -11.13
C ASN A 11 -21.26 10.68 -10.81
N GLY A 12 -20.69 9.95 -11.76
CA GLY A 12 -19.54 9.09 -11.51
C GLY A 12 -18.24 9.85 -11.22
N LEU A 13 -18.07 11.05 -11.79
CA LEU A 13 -16.92 11.91 -11.49
C LEU A 13 -16.96 12.44 -10.06
N ASP A 14 -18.15 12.77 -9.55
CA ASP A 14 -18.28 13.27 -8.18
C ASP A 14 -18.04 12.15 -7.16
N ILE A 15 -18.56 10.94 -7.43
CA ILE A 15 -18.27 9.74 -6.64
C ILE A 15 -16.77 9.44 -6.63
N LEU A 16 -16.07 9.61 -7.77
CA LEU A 16 -14.63 9.43 -7.83
C LEU A 16 -13.88 10.46 -7.01
N ARG A 17 -14.22 11.73 -7.17
CA ARG A 17 -13.58 12.83 -6.44
C ARG A 17 -13.72 12.63 -4.93
N GLU A 18 -14.93 12.41 -4.46
CA GLU A 18 -15.21 12.24 -3.04
C GLU A 18 -14.59 10.96 -2.48
N GLY A 19 -14.75 9.84 -3.20
CA GLY A 19 -14.26 8.56 -2.74
C GLY A 19 -12.73 8.49 -2.71
N ALA A 20 -12.05 8.98 -3.75
CA ALA A 20 -10.60 8.96 -3.81
C ALA A 20 -9.98 9.93 -2.79
N ALA A 21 -10.59 11.10 -2.56
CA ALA A 21 -10.13 12.03 -1.52
C ALA A 21 -10.22 11.44 -0.11
N LYS A 22 -11.16 10.51 0.11
CA LYS A 22 -11.31 9.75 1.36
C LYS A 22 -10.44 8.48 1.43
N GLY A 23 -9.57 8.24 0.43
CA GLY A 23 -8.70 7.06 0.39
C GLY A 23 -9.41 5.74 0.07
N LEU A 24 -10.55 5.77 -0.62
CA LEU A 24 -11.19 4.52 -1.06
C LEU A 24 -10.34 3.80 -2.12
N SER A 25 -10.17 2.49 -1.94
CA SER A 25 -9.48 1.65 -2.92
C SER A 25 -10.27 1.54 -4.24
N GLN A 26 -9.57 1.32 -5.36
CA GLN A 26 -10.20 1.16 -6.68
C GLN A 26 -11.34 0.12 -6.70
N PRO A 27 -11.24 -1.05 -6.02
CA PRO A 27 -12.37 -1.99 -5.96
C PRO A 27 -13.57 -1.48 -5.16
N ARG A 28 -13.37 -0.58 -4.18
CA ARG A 28 -14.47 0.09 -3.48
C ARG A 28 -15.11 1.15 -4.37
N LEU A 29 -14.31 1.97 -5.06
CA LEU A 29 -14.80 2.97 -6.01
C LEU A 29 -15.61 2.33 -7.15
N ALA A 30 -15.10 1.25 -7.75
CA ALA A 30 -15.81 0.50 -8.79
C ALA A 30 -17.19 0.01 -8.30
N ARG A 31 -17.25 -0.51 -7.07
CA ARG A 31 -18.52 -0.92 -6.44
C ARG A 31 -19.46 0.27 -6.20
N SER A 32 -18.96 1.40 -5.72
CA SER A 32 -19.77 2.62 -5.54
C SER A 32 -20.34 3.14 -6.87
N LEU A 33 -19.65 2.88 -7.98
CA LEU A 33 -20.11 3.20 -9.33
C LEU A 33 -20.98 2.12 -9.98
N GLY A 34 -21.29 1.03 -9.27
CA GLY A 34 -22.10 -0.08 -9.78
C GLY A 34 -21.45 -0.88 -10.91
N MET A 35 -20.11 -0.93 -10.97
CA MET A 35 -19.38 -1.61 -12.04
C MET A 35 -18.26 -2.53 -11.54
N GLY A 36 -17.83 -3.46 -12.41
CA GLY A 36 -16.69 -4.32 -12.14
C GLY A 36 -15.34 -3.57 -12.16
N VAL A 37 -14.36 -4.07 -11.43
CA VAL A 37 -13.03 -3.44 -11.29
C VAL A 37 -12.31 -3.31 -12.64
N ASP A 38 -12.42 -4.30 -13.52
CA ASP A 38 -11.78 -4.24 -14.85
C ASP A 38 -12.43 -3.19 -15.76
N ALA A 39 -13.75 -3.02 -15.64
CA ALA A 39 -14.46 -1.96 -16.35
C ALA A 39 -14.03 -0.58 -15.83
N PHE A 40 -13.88 -0.44 -14.51
CA PHE A 40 -13.40 0.77 -13.88
C PHE A 40 -11.96 1.13 -14.30
N ARG A 41 -11.03 0.18 -14.24
CA ARG A 41 -9.64 0.38 -14.70
C ARG A 41 -9.59 0.83 -16.16
N ARG A 42 -10.34 0.14 -17.03
CA ARG A 42 -10.44 0.52 -18.44
C ARG A 42 -10.98 1.94 -18.64
N ILE A 43 -11.95 2.37 -17.83
CA ILE A 43 -12.45 3.75 -17.87
C ILE A 43 -11.35 4.74 -17.48
N LEU A 44 -10.55 4.46 -16.44
CA LEU A 44 -9.44 5.33 -16.05
C LEU A 44 -8.35 5.41 -17.14
N ASP A 45 -8.14 4.32 -17.89
CA ASP A 45 -7.17 4.30 -18.99
C ASP A 45 -7.69 5.04 -20.23
N GLU A 46 -8.99 4.94 -20.53
CA GLU A 46 -9.62 5.51 -21.73
C GLU A 46 -10.13 6.96 -21.54
N SER A 47 -10.34 7.41 -20.30
CA SER A 47 -10.90 8.72 -19.97
C SER A 47 -9.88 9.62 -19.24
N PRO A 48 -9.27 10.59 -19.94
CA PRO A 48 -8.36 11.56 -19.32
C PRO A 48 -8.99 12.31 -18.15
N GLN A 49 -10.25 12.70 -18.28
CA GLN A 49 -10.99 13.42 -17.24
C GLN A 49 -11.15 12.59 -15.95
N ALA A 50 -11.44 11.29 -16.07
CA ALA A 50 -11.55 10.42 -14.89
C ALA A 50 -10.19 10.24 -14.20
N ARG A 51 -9.11 10.20 -14.99
CA ARG A 51 -7.74 10.13 -14.48
C ARG A 51 -7.32 11.42 -13.77
N GLU A 52 -7.63 12.57 -14.33
CA GLU A 52 -7.37 13.88 -13.73
C GLU A 52 -8.08 14.01 -12.38
N VAL A 53 -9.38 13.70 -12.32
CA VAL A 53 -10.15 13.74 -11.07
C VAL A 53 -9.58 12.79 -10.01
N MET A 54 -9.14 11.60 -10.40
CA MET A 54 -8.49 10.65 -9.49
C MET A 54 -7.14 11.17 -8.97
N GLU A 55 -6.37 11.87 -9.81
CA GLU A 55 -5.09 12.44 -9.41
C GLU A 55 -5.29 13.60 -8.43
N GLU A 56 -6.18 14.54 -8.76
CA GLU A 56 -6.54 15.67 -7.90
C GLU A 56 -7.05 15.19 -6.54
N ALA A 57 -7.96 14.21 -6.53
CA ALA A 57 -8.52 13.68 -5.30
C ALA A 57 -7.45 12.97 -4.44
N ARG A 58 -6.51 12.25 -5.06
CA ARG A 58 -5.39 11.64 -4.32
C ARG A 58 -4.39 12.67 -3.81
N ALA A 59 -4.25 13.82 -4.46
CA ALA A 59 -3.45 14.93 -3.93
C ALA A 59 -4.08 15.48 -2.64
N VAL A 60 -5.41 15.60 -2.59
CA VAL A 60 -6.12 16.00 -1.36
C VAL A 60 -5.88 15.00 -0.22
N GLU A 61 -6.06 13.70 -0.48
CA GLU A 61 -5.76 12.64 0.49
C GLU A 61 -4.29 12.71 0.96
N HIS A 62 -3.37 12.91 0.01
CA HIS A 62 -1.95 13.01 0.29
C HIS A 62 -1.63 14.18 1.24
N ASP A 63 -2.16 15.36 0.96
CA ASP A 63 -1.94 16.55 1.78
C ASP A 63 -2.49 16.37 3.20
N GLU A 64 -3.66 15.75 3.34
CA GLU A 64 -4.25 15.42 4.63
C GLU A 64 -3.37 14.44 5.43
N LEU A 65 -3.00 13.32 4.82
CA LEU A 65 -2.14 12.31 5.46
C LEU A 65 -0.76 12.87 5.81
N HIS A 66 -0.19 13.71 4.94
CA HIS A 66 1.08 14.38 5.20
C HIS A 66 0.96 15.36 6.38
N GLY A 67 -0.13 16.12 6.47
CA GLY A 67 -0.42 17.00 7.60
C GLY A 67 -0.48 16.25 8.93
N ILE A 68 -1.20 15.12 8.96
CA ILE A 68 -1.30 14.23 10.12
C ILE A 68 0.07 13.68 10.51
N LEU A 69 0.85 13.20 9.54
CA LEU A 69 2.21 12.70 9.82
C LEU A 69 3.11 13.81 10.39
N MET A 70 3.02 15.02 9.86
CA MET A 70 3.81 16.16 10.34
C MET A 70 3.43 16.55 11.78
N SER A 71 2.15 16.53 12.13
CA SER A 71 1.72 16.81 13.51
C SER A 71 2.20 15.73 14.48
N LEU A 72 2.09 14.45 14.09
CA LEU A 72 2.58 13.33 14.91
C LEU A 72 4.10 13.35 15.08
N ALA A 73 4.85 13.69 14.03
CA ALA A 73 6.30 13.80 14.09
C ALA A 73 6.77 14.92 15.03
N ARG A 74 6.05 16.05 15.06
CA ARG A 74 6.38 17.22 15.90
C ARG A 74 5.94 17.07 17.36
N GLY A 75 4.86 16.33 17.60
CA GLY A 75 4.20 16.26 18.90
C GLY A 75 3.57 17.61 19.29
N THR A 76 2.86 17.63 20.42
CA THR A 76 2.34 18.87 21.02
C THR A 76 2.56 18.85 22.53
N PRO A 77 3.06 19.94 23.14
CA PRO A 77 3.21 20.01 24.58
C PRO A 77 1.84 20.00 25.27
N ALA A 78 1.82 19.63 26.55
CA ALA A 78 0.60 19.78 27.35
C ALA A 78 0.20 21.26 27.47
N GLU A 79 -1.11 21.51 27.40
CA GLU A 79 -1.70 22.82 27.65
C GLU A 79 -2.32 22.84 29.05
N TYR A 80 -2.08 23.92 29.79
CA TYR A 80 -2.54 24.10 31.17
C TYR A 80 -3.41 25.35 31.30
N ASP A 81 -4.38 25.30 32.20
CA ASP A 81 -5.16 26.48 32.59
C ASP A 81 -4.36 27.39 33.55
N ALA A 82 -4.93 28.55 33.89
CA ALA A 82 -4.31 29.49 34.84
C ALA A 82 -4.17 28.91 36.27
N ALA A 83 -4.90 27.84 36.59
CA ALA A 83 -4.84 27.12 37.86
C ALA A 83 -3.86 25.94 37.84
N GLY A 84 -3.20 25.67 36.71
CA GLY A 84 -2.25 24.57 36.52
C GLY A 84 -2.88 23.21 36.20
N ASN A 85 -4.18 23.14 35.90
CA ASN A 85 -4.82 21.91 35.46
C ASN A 85 -4.59 21.68 33.97
N VAL A 86 -4.43 20.42 33.56
CA VAL A 86 -4.26 20.04 32.15
C VAL A 86 -5.56 20.26 31.38
N ILE A 87 -5.54 21.16 30.39
CA ILE A 87 -6.62 21.36 29.41
C ILE A 87 -6.48 20.37 28.26
N ARG A 88 -5.24 20.11 27.82
CA ARG A 88 -4.91 19.17 26.76
C ARG A 88 -3.65 18.40 27.13
N ALA A 89 -3.73 17.07 27.08
CA ALA A 89 -2.59 16.21 27.34
C ALA A 89 -1.49 16.39 26.28
N GLU A 90 -0.24 16.21 26.70
CA GLU A 90 0.91 16.15 25.79
C GLU A 90 0.71 15.02 24.76
N GLN A 91 1.02 15.31 23.51
CA GLN A 91 1.19 14.30 22.47
C GLN A 91 2.68 14.15 22.19
N PRO A 92 3.31 13.03 22.61
CA PRO A 92 4.73 12.83 22.39
C PRO A 92 5.05 12.71 20.91
N ARG A 93 6.28 13.08 20.54
CA ARG A 93 6.80 12.94 19.18
C ARG A 93 6.82 11.48 18.77
N GLN A 94 6.20 11.17 17.65
CA GLN A 94 6.24 9.83 17.08
C GLN A 94 7.43 9.69 16.11
N LEU A 95 8.49 9.01 16.55
CA LEU A 95 9.70 8.78 15.75
C LEU A 95 9.39 8.13 14.40
N ARG A 96 8.42 7.19 14.38
CA ARG A 96 8.04 6.50 13.14
C ARG A 96 7.42 7.45 12.11
N ALA A 97 6.65 8.45 12.54
CA ALA A 97 6.09 9.46 11.65
C ALA A 97 7.21 10.32 11.03
N ALA A 98 8.20 10.72 11.84
CA ALA A 98 9.39 11.44 11.37
C ALA A 98 10.20 10.60 10.36
N GLU A 99 10.40 9.32 10.65
CA GLU A 99 11.10 8.38 9.77
C GLU A 99 10.38 8.20 8.42
N ILE A 100 9.05 8.06 8.44
CA ILE A 100 8.23 7.95 7.22
C ILE A 100 8.37 9.22 6.38
N LEU A 101 8.19 10.40 6.98
CA LEU A 101 8.34 11.69 6.28
C LEU A 101 9.73 11.86 5.68
N TRP A 102 10.77 11.41 6.40
CA TRP A 102 12.13 11.47 5.90
C TRP A 102 12.32 10.56 4.67
N LYS A 103 11.81 9.33 4.73
CA LYS A 103 11.84 8.38 3.62
C LYS A 103 11.06 8.87 2.40
N THR A 104 9.86 9.40 2.59
CA THR A 104 8.97 9.80 1.48
C THR A 104 9.37 11.13 0.85
N ARG A 105 9.86 12.11 1.62
CA ARG A 105 10.23 13.45 1.10
C ARG A 105 11.65 13.54 0.57
N HIS A 106 12.59 12.85 1.23
CA HIS A 106 14.02 12.96 0.90
C HIS A 106 14.55 11.73 0.15
N GLY A 107 13.67 10.79 -0.20
CA GLY A 107 14.03 9.59 -0.95
C GLY A 107 14.96 8.66 -0.19
N TYR A 108 15.01 8.76 1.14
CA TYR A 108 15.86 7.90 1.95
C TYR A 108 15.40 6.44 1.83
N ARG A 109 16.33 5.56 1.47
CA ARG A 109 16.12 4.11 1.35
C ARG A 109 17.08 3.40 2.28
N GLU A 110 16.58 2.46 3.06
CA GLU A 110 17.43 1.66 3.98
C GLU A 110 18.45 0.79 3.25
N GLN A 111 18.18 0.43 2.00
CA GLN A 111 18.99 -0.51 1.21
C GLN A 111 19.97 0.18 0.24
N GLY A 112 20.12 1.52 0.28
CA GLY A 112 20.94 2.27 -0.68
C GLY A 112 20.34 2.29 -2.10
N GLU A 113 21.04 2.93 -3.04
CA GLU A 113 20.64 2.94 -4.45
C GLU A 113 20.95 1.58 -5.09
N PRO A 114 19.95 0.86 -5.62
CA PRO A 114 20.21 -0.39 -6.31
C PRO A 114 21.00 -0.11 -7.60
N PRO A 115 22.15 -0.76 -7.82
CA PRO A 115 22.91 -0.56 -9.06
C PRO A 115 22.06 -0.99 -10.26
N GLY A 116 21.66 -0.01 -11.10
CA GLY A 116 21.00 -0.25 -12.40
C GLY A 116 19.48 -0.38 -12.41
N ALA A 117 18.73 0.22 -11.48
CA ALA A 117 17.28 0.02 -11.38
C ALA A 117 16.45 0.66 -12.52
N SER A 118 16.07 -0.17 -13.50
CA SER A 118 14.81 -0.05 -14.23
C SER A 118 13.64 -0.44 -13.31
N ALA A 119 12.50 0.24 -13.44
CA ALA A 119 11.33 0.18 -12.55
C ALA A 119 10.48 -1.11 -12.68
N THR A 120 11.11 -2.28 -12.74
CA THR A 120 10.44 -3.58 -12.66
C THR A 120 11.02 -4.35 -11.50
N ALA A 121 10.19 -4.65 -10.50
CA ALA A 121 10.58 -5.49 -9.37
C ALA A 121 10.93 -6.91 -9.86
N GLY A 122 12.20 -7.14 -10.15
CA GLY A 122 12.72 -8.47 -10.47
C GLY A 122 12.87 -9.26 -9.18
N VAL A 123 11.97 -10.20 -8.92
CA VAL A 123 12.16 -11.18 -7.85
C VAL A 123 13.14 -12.23 -8.36
N GLN A 124 14.38 -12.19 -7.90
CA GLN A 124 15.36 -13.23 -8.18
C GLN A 124 15.21 -14.36 -7.15
N ILE A 125 14.50 -15.42 -7.53
CA ILE A 125 14.45 -16.65 -6.73
C ILE A 125 15.72 -17.43 -7.01
N ILE A 126 16.67 -17.40 -6.08
CA ILE A 126 17.83 -18.28 -6.11
C ILE A 126 17.34 -19.67 -5.68
N MET A 127 17.09 -20.53 -6.66
CA MET A 127 16.86 -21.95 -6.39
C MET A 127 18.18 -22.54 -5.87
N PRO A 128 18.19 -23.20 -4.70
CA PRO A 128 19.36 -23.97 -4.28
C PRO A 128 19.67 -25.02 -5.35
N ALA A 129 20.96 -25.32 -5.55
CA ALA A 129 21.39 -26.42 -6.40
C ALA A 129 20.62 -27.70 -6.06
N GLN A 130 20.41 -28.58 -7.04
CA GLN A 130 19.70 -29.85 -6.85
C GLN A 130 20.29 -30.59 -5.64
N VAL A 131 19.62 -30.51 -4.51
CA VAL A 131 19.97 -31.23 -3.29
C VAL A 131 19.35 -32.62 -3.41
N SER A 132 20.15 -33.65 -3.11
CA SER A 132 19.61 -35.00 -3.02
C SER A 132 18.57 -35.08 -1.90
N LEU A 133 17.69 -36.07 -1.98
CA LEU A 133 16.63 -36.26 -0.98
C LEU A 133 17.19 -36.40 0.45
N ASP A 134 18.32 -37.09 0.60
CA ASP A 134 19.00 -37.27 1.88
C ASP A 134 19.55 -35.95 2.44
N GLN A 135 20.04 -35.08 1.55
CA GLN A 135 20.57 -33.78 1.92
C GLN A 135 19.43 -32.81 2.28
N LEU A 136 18.26 -32.95 1.65
CA LEU A 136 17.05 -32.23 2.03
C LEU A 136 16.59 -32.65 3.44
N GLN A 137 16.56 -33.96 3.74
CA GLN A 137 16.11 -34.50 5.02
C GLN A 137 16.99 -34.04 6.20
N SER A 138 18.30 -33.86 6.00
CA SER A 138 19.19 -33.36 7.05
C SER A 138 19.07 -31.86 7.32
N LEU A 139 18.50 -31.09 6.39
CA LEU A 139 18.28 -29.66 6.51
C LEU A 139 16.86 -29.28 6.98
N MET A 140 15.94 -30.26 7.05
CA MET A 140 14.59 -30.01 7.53
C MET A 140 14.53 -30.00 9.07
N PRO A 141 13.83 -29.03 9.69
CA PRO A 141 13.59 -29.06 11.13
C PRO A 141 12.78 -30.32 11.51
N PRO A 142 12.97 -30.89 12.71
CA PRO A 142 12.41 -32.17 13.12
C PRO A 142 10.86 -32.23 13.14
N SER A 143 10.19 -31.10 12.96
CA SER A 143 8.73 -30.98 12.89
C SER A 143 8.13 -31.20 11.50
N LEU A 144 8.93 -31.47 10.46
CA LEU A 144 8.46 -31.66 9.07
C LEU A 144 9.08 -32.90 8.40
N THR A 145 9.40 -33.94 9.17
CA THR A 145 9.75 -35.24 8.60
C THR A 145 8.55 -35.87 7.91
N LEU A 146 8.65 -36.05 6.59
CA LEU A 146 7.64 -36.78 5.82
C LEU A 146 7.63 -38.25 6.26
N PRO A 147 6.44 -38.87 6.46
CA PRO A 147 6.35 -40.26 6.86
C PRO A 147 6.96 -41.18 5.78
N HIS A 148 7.84 -42.07 6.20
CA HIS A 148 8.45 -43.08 5.34
C HIS A 148 7.35 -44.02 4.81
N PRO A 149 7.17 -44.19 3.49
CA PRO A 149 6.24 -45.19 2.98
C PRO A 149 6.84 -46.57 3.27
N SER A 150 6.22 -47.31 4.18
CA SER A 150 6.49 -48.74 4.39
C SER A 150 5.90 -49.52 3.22
N LEU A 151 6.73 -49.79 2.20
CA LEU A 151 6.40 -50.76 1.16
C LEU A 151 6.33 -52.15 1.79
N THR A 152 5.10 -52.60 2.04
CA THR A 152 4.75 -53.97 2.36
C THR A 152 4.99 -54.82 1.11
N HIS A 153 6.03 -55.64 1.12
CA HIS A 153 6.17 -56.73 0.16
C HIS A 153 5.65 -58.02 0.80
N ARG A 154 4.67 -58.61 0.12
CA ARG A 154 4.22 -59.99 0.24
C ARG A 154 5.27 -60.93 -0.35
#